data_AF-A0A7C5K2T6-F1
#
_entry.id   AF-A0A7C5K2T6-F1
#
_cell.length_a   1.000
_cell.length_b   1.000
_cell.length_c   1.000
_cell.angle_alpha   90.00
_cell.angle_beta   90.00
_cell.angle_gamma   90.00
#
_symmetry.space_group_name_H-M   'P 1'
#
loop_
_entity.id
_entity.type
_entity.pdbx_description
1 polymer ?
#
loop_
_entity_poly.entity_id
_entity_poly.type
_entity_poly.pdbx_seq_one_letter_code
_entity_poly.pdbx_strand_id
1 'polypeptide(L)'
;EYTVCGHNAATLRESLLEGAFELAEKYVTATKKYYEPGIIGPFCLQTCVDKDLNFYIYDVAPRIGGGTNVHVSIGHPYGNTLWRMPMSTGKRLALEVRRAIDMDRLDSIVT
;
A
#
# COMPACT_ATOMS: atom_id res chain seq x y z
N GLU A 1 4.50 -20.26 17.68
CA GLU A 1 3.58 -19.15 17.36
C GLU A 1 4.41 -17.91 17.07
N TYR A 2 4.05 -17.12 16.05
CA TYR A 2 4.69 -15.85 15.75
C TYR A 2 3.68 -14.73 15.99
N THR A 3 3.88 -13.96 17.06
CA THR A 3 2.99 -12.86 17.45
C THR A 3 3.56 -11.53 16.99
N VAL A 4 2.76 -10.72 16.30
CA VAL A 4 3.17 -9.37 15.89
C VAL A 4 3.11 -8.44 17.11
N CYS A 5 4.26 -7.97 17.57
CA CYS A 5 4.36 -7.04 18.71
C CYS A 5 4.66 -5.59 18.31
N GLY A 6 5.00 -5.34 17.04
CA GLY A 6 5.38 -4.03 16.57
C GLY A 6 5.80 -4.04 15.11
N HIS A 7 6.15 -2.86 14.61
CA HIS A 7 6.59 -2.64 13.23
C HIS A 7 7.79 -1.70 13.24
N ASN A 8 8.61 -1.75 12.19
CA ASN A 8 9.69 -0.80 11.98
C ASN A 8 9.70 -0.33 10.52
N ALA A 9 10.26 0.85 10.28
CA ALA A 9 10.44 1.40 8.96
C ALA A 9 11.63 0.74 8.25
N ALA A 10 11.48 0.45 6.97
CA ALA A 10 12.57 0.00 6.11
C ALA A 10 12.35 0.50 4.68
N THR A 11 13.43 0.76 3.96
CA THR A 11 13.41 0.91 2.51
C THR A 11 13.88 -0.39 1.87
N LEU A 12 13.39 -0.65 0.66
CA LEU A 12 13.92 -1.73 -0.18
C LEU A 12 15.18 -1.26 -0.90
N ARG A 13 16.05 -2.23 -1.24
CA ARG A 13 17.07 -2.04 -2.26
C ARG A 13 16.39 -1.54 -3.53
N GLU A 14 16.91 -0.48 -4.14
CA GLU A 14 16.26 0.20 -5.28
C GLU A 14 15.93 -0.75 -6.44
N SER A 15 16.82 -1.69 -6.75
CA SER A 15 16.62 -2.67 -7.82
C SER A 15 15.45 -3.65 -7.58
N LEU A 16 14.88 -3.71 -6.37
CA LEU A 16 13.71 -4.53 -6.04
C LEU A 16 12.38 -3.79 -6.23
N LEU A 17 12.42 -2.47 -6.41
CA LEU A 17 11.20 -1.66 -6.49
C LEU A 17 10.34 -2.04 -7.70
N GLU A 18 10.96 -2.29 -8.85
CA GLU A 18 10.24 -2.73 -10.06
C GLU A 18 9.42 -3.99 -9.79
N GLY A 19 10.04 -5.01 -9.18
CA GLY A 19 9.36 -6.25 -8.82
C GLY A 19 8.21 -6.04 -7.82
N ALA A 20 8.37 -5.11 -6.87
CA ALA A 20 7.29 -4.77 -5.94
C ALA A 20 6.10 -4.09 -6.65
N PHE A 21 6.36 -3.21 -7.62
CA PHE A 21 5.31 -2.59 -8.45
C PHE A 21 4.62 -3.61 -9.34
N GLU A 22 5.35 -4.51 -10.00
CA GLU A 22 4.76 -5.57 -10.81
C GLU A 22 3.83 -6.49 -10.01
N LEU A 23 4.22 -6.85 -8.79
CA LEU A 23 3.37 -7.65 -7.90
C LEU A 23 2.09 -6.91 -7.52
N ALA A 24 2.21 -5.62 -7.19
CA ALA A 24 1.06 -4.77 -6.86
C ALA A 24 0.10 -4.64 -8.04
N GLU A 25 0.59 -4.39 -9.26
CA GLU A 25 -0.22 -4.27 -10.47
C GLU A 25 -0.93 -5.58 -10.83
N LYS A 26 -0.25 -6.73 -10.68
CA LYS A 26 -0.88 -8.05 -10.85
C LYS A 26 -2.01 -8.25 -9.84
N TYR A 27 -1.81 -7.86 -8.58
CA TYR A 27 -2.85 -7.93 -7.55
C TYR A 27 -4.04 -7.02 -7.87
N VAL A 28 -3.81 -5.76 -8.21
CA VAL A 28 -4.87 -4.81 -8.60
C VAL A 28 -5.66 -5.35 -9.81
N THR A 29 -4.97 -5.85 -10.83
CA THR A 29 -5.60 -6.43 -12.02
C THR A 29 -6.44 -7.66 -11.67
N ALA A 30 -5.92 -8.55 -10.82
CA ALA A 30 -6.65 -9.74 -10.38
C ALA A 30 -7.90 -9.37 -9.58
N THR A 31 -7.81 -8.40 -8.65
CA THR A 31 -8.98 -7.97 -7.87
C THR A 31 -10.07 -7.41 -8.78
N LYS A 32 -9.72 -6.55 -9.74
CA LYS A 32 -10.69 -6.04 -10.75
C LYS A 32 -11.34 -7.16 -11.57
N LYS A 33 -10.60 -8.21 -11.91
CA LYS A 33 -11.12 -9.32 -12.71
C LYS A 33 -12.06 -10.23 -11.93
N TYR A 34 -11.76 -10.50 -10.66
CA TYR A 34 -12.45 -11.54 -9.88
C TYR A 34 -13.43 -10.98 -8.84
N TYR A 35 -13.30 -9.71 -8.46
CA TYR A 35 -14.08 -9.10 -7.38
C TYR A 35 -14.40 -7.64 -7.73
N GLU A 36 -15.58 -7.37 -8.28
CA GLU A 36 -16.04 -5.99 -8.50
C GLU A 36 -16.19 -5.24 -7.15
N PRO A 37 -15.79 -3.95 -7.04
CA PRO A 37 -15.21 -3.06 -8.08
C PRO A 37 -13.68 -3.16 -8.24
N GLY A 38 -13.06 -4.14 -7.59
CA GLY A 38 -11.62 -4.28 -7.41
C GLY A 38 -11.16 -3.73 -6.06
N ILE A 39 -9.84 -3.73 -5.83
CA ILE A 39 -9.28 -3.11 -4.63
C ILE A 39 -9.38 -1.57 -4.73
N ILE A 40 -10.01 -0.95 -3.74
CA ILE A 40 -10.11 0.51 -3.59
C ILE A 40 -9.28 0.94 -2.38
N GLY A 41 -8.40 1.93 -2.58
CA GLY A 41 -7.58 2.47 -1.51
C GLY A 41 -6.36 1.59 -1.16
N PRO A 42 -5.88 1.65 0.11
CA PRO A 42 -4.64 0.99 0.49
C PRO A 42 -4.81 -0.52 0.66
N PHE A 43 -3.79 -1.26 0.25
CA PHE A 43 -3.62 -2.69 0.53
C PHE A 43 -2.16 -2.97 0.89
N CYS A 44 -1.88 -4.17 1.40
CA CYS A 44 -0.52 -4.62 1.71
C CYS A 44 -0.31 -6.04 1.19
N LEU A 45 0.74 -6.23 0.40
CA LEU A 45 1.28 -7.55 0.09
C LEU A 45 2.40 -7.83 1.10
N GLN A 46 2.21 -8.81 1.97
CA GLN A 46 3.21 -9.17 2.96
C GLN A 46 4.18 -10.17 2.36
N THR A 47 5.41 -9.72 2.15
CA THR A 47 6.41 -10.46 1.39
C THR A 47 7.63 -10.85 2.21
N CYS A 48 8.23 -11.98 1.84
CA CYS A 48 9.61 -12.32 2.16
C CYS A 48 10.46 -12.22 0.88
N VAL A 49 11.74 -11.85 1.03
CA VAL A 49 12.71 -11.84 -0.08
C VAL A 49 13.80 -12.88 0.23
N ASP A 50 14.06 -13.80 -0.68
CA ASP A 50 15.11 -14.80 -0.50
C ASP A 50 16.52 -14.25 -0.81
N LYS A 51 17.55 -15.09 -0.63
CA LYS A 51 18.96 -14.72 -0.89
C LYS A 51 19.23 -14.38 -2.36
N ASP A 52 18.39 -14.88 -3.26
CA ASP A 52 18.49 -14.71 -4.71
C ASP A 52 17.58 -13.56 -5.19
N LEU A 53 17.02 -12.78 -4.25
CA LEU A 53 16.21 -11.59 -4.48
C LEU A 53 14.81 -11.85 -5.05
N ASN A 54 14.28 -13.07 -4.89
CA ASN A 54 12.93 -13.39 -5.29
C ASN A 54 11.92 -13.03 -4.20
N PHE A 55 10.78 -12.45 -4.60
CA PHE A 55 9.66 -12.15 -3.71
C PHE A 55 8.75 -13.36 -3.53
N TYR A 56 8.32 -13.59 -2.28
CA TYR A 56 7.27 -14.55 -1.93
C TYR A 56 6.22 -13.86 -1.08
N ILE A 57 4.96 -13.93 -1.49
CA ILE A 57 3.84 -13.39 -0.73
C ILE A 57 3.34 -14.49 0.22
N TYR A 58 3.27 -14.19 1.51
CA TYR A 58 2.73 -15.12 2.51
C TYR A 58 1.38 -14.69 3.08
N ASP A 59 1.03 -13.40 2.97
CA ASP A 59 -0.25 -12.87 3.41
C ASP A 59 -0.62 -11.59 2.62
N VAL A 60 -1.91 -11.26 2.60
CA VAL A 60 -2.44 -10.08 1.93
C VAL A 60 -3.45 -9.38 2.84
N ALA A 61 -3.23 -8.09 3.09
CA ALA A 61 -4.22 -7.23 3.71
C ALA A 61 -4.95 -6.40 2.63
N PRO A 62 -6.22 -6.67 2.31
CA PRO A 62 -7.01 -5.89 1.35
C PRO A 62 -7.54 -4.57 1.97
N ARG A 63 -6.72 -3.95 2.83
CA ARG A 63 -6.98 -2.70 3.55
C ARG A 63 -5.66 -2.13 4.06
N ILE A 64 -5.74 -1.00 4.75
CA ILE A 64 -4.59 -0.44 5.49
C ILE A 64 -3.98 -1.47 6.44
N GLY A 65 -2.66 -1.69 6.33
CA GLY A 65 -1.89 -2.59 7.18
C GLY A 65 -1.36 -1.91 8.43
N GLY A 66 -1.18 -2.68 9.52
CA GLY A 66 -0.67 -2.16 10.80
C GLY A 66 0.74 -1.56 10.72
N GLY A 67 1.56 -2.04 9.78
CA GLY A 67 2.90 -1.51 9.51
C GLY A 67 2.91 -0.03 9.13
N THR A 68 1.81 0.51 8.63
CA THR A 68 1.71 1.94 8.28
C THR A 68 1.77 2.87 9.50
N ASN A 69 1.57 2.34 10.72
CA ASN A 69 1.60 3.11 11.96
C ASN A 69 2.97 3.79 12.20
N VAL A 70 4.07 3.18 11.76
CA VAL A 70 5.42 3.74 11.96
C VAL A 70 5.67 5.01 11.12
N HIS A 71 4.78 5.31 10.17
CA HIS A 71 4.87 6.44 9.25
C HIS A 71 3.77 7.49 9.47
N VAL A 72 2.98 7.40 10.55
CA VAL A 72 1.82 8.28 10.75
C VAL A 72 2.23 9.75 10.86
N SER A 73 3.27 10.06 11.62
CA SER A 73 3.72 11.44 11.86
C SER A 73 4.65 11.96 10.76
N ILE A 74 5.58 11.11 10.30
CA ILE A 74 6.68 11.52 9.42
C ILE A 74 6.46 11.15 7.94
N GLY A 75 5.51 10.27 7.64
CA GLY A 75 5.35 9.66 6.32
C GLY A 75 6.42 8.61 5.99
N HIS A 76 6.21 7.89 4.89
CA HIS A 76 7.20 6.97 4.35
C HIS A 76 8.08 7.69 3.31
N PRO A 77 9.40 7.46 3.21
CA PRO A 77 10.27 8.06 2.18
C PRO A 77 9.67 8.09 0.77
N TYR A 78 9.19 6.95 0.25
CA TYR A 78 8.49 6.88 -1.05
C TYR A 78 7.28 7.82 -1.18
N GLY A 79 6.39 7.84 -0.17
CA GLY A 79 5.23 8.73 -0.17
C GLY A 79 5.65 10.20 -0.09
N ASN A 80 6.65 10.50 0.74
CA ASN A 80 7.15 11.86 0.91
C ASN A 80 7.80 12.40 -0.36
N THR A 81 8.56 11.57 -1.08
CA THR A 81 9.17 11.97 -2.36
C THR A 81 8.10 12.26 -3.42
N LEU A 82 7.08 11.40 -3.53
CA LEU A 82 6.00 11.57 -4.51
C LEU A 82 5.15 12.82 -4.24
N TRP A 83 4.80 13.05 -2.97
CA TRP A 83 3.88 14.12 -2.57
C TRP A 83 4.57 15.40 -2.09
N ARG A 84 5.90 15.39 -1.99
CA ARG A 84 6.74 16.49 -1.49
C ARG A 84 6.29 17.01 -0.11
N MET A 85 5.80 16.12 0.75
CA MET A 85 5.36 16.43 2.11
C MET A 85 5.33 15.15 2.98
N PRO A 86 5.32 15.24 4.32
CA PRO A 86 5.01 14.11 5.18
C PRO A 86 3.65 13.50 4.81
N MET A 87 3.69 12.31 4.23
CA MET A 87 2.53 11.59 3.69
C MET A 87 2.44 10.20 4.30
N SER A 88 1.54 10.05 5.26
CA SER A 88 1.14 8.75 5.81
C SER A 88 0.04 8.12 4.95
N THR A 89 -0.16 6.80 5.08
CA THR A 89 -1.24 6.10 4.37
C THR A 89 -2.63 6.64 4.75
N GLY A 90 -2.84 6.96 6.03
CA GLY A 90 -4.07 7.59 6.49
C GLY A 90 -4.30 8.98 5.88
N LYS A 91 -3.25 9.81 5.81
CA LYS A 91 -3.33 11.12 5.14
C LYS A 91 -3.59 10.99 3.64
N ARG A 92 -2.98 9.99 2.98
CA ARG A 92 -3.23 9.69 1.57
C ARG A 92 -4.68 9.28 1.32
N LEU A 93 -5.27 8.47 2.21
CA LEU A 93 -6.68 8.09 2.12
C LEU A 93 -7.59 9.31 2.27
N ALA A 94 -7.36 10.15 3.29
CA ALA A 94 -8.13 11.38 3.48
C ALA A 94 -8.03 12.33 2.28
N LEU A 95 -6.86 12.42 1.65
CA LEU A 95 -6.67 13.18 0.42
C LEU A 95 -7.48 12.61 -0.76
N GLU A 96 -7.63 11.28 -0.87
CA GLU A 96 -8.49 10.69 -1.89
C GLU A 96 -9.96 11.03 -1.68
N VAL A 97 -10.43 10.95 -0.43
CA VAL A 97 -11.80 11.34 -0.09
C VAL A 97 -12.05 12.80 -0.44
N ARG A 98 -11.12 13.71 -0.08
CA ARG A 98 -11.22 15.13 -0.46
C ARG A 98 -11.32 15.31 -1.96
N ARG A 99 -10.45 14.66 -2.74
CA ARG A 99 -10.45 14.74 -4.21
C ARG A 99 -11.74 14.19 -4.81
N ALA A 100 -12.25 13.08 -4.30
CA ALA A 100 -13.48 12.49 -4.79
C ALA A 100 -14.68 13.42 -4.53
N ILE A 101 -14.72 14.12 -3.40
CA ILE A 101 -15.72 15.16 -3.12
C ILE A 101 -15.55 16.33 -4.12
N ASP A 102 -14.33 16.85 -4.27
CA ASP A 102 -14.05 18.01 -5.14
C ASP A 102 -14.36 17.71 -6.63
N MET A 103 -14.30 16.44 -7.03
CA MET A 103 -14.59 15.96 -8.39
C MET A 103 -16.01 15.42 -8.57
N ASP A 104 -16.85 15.44 -7.54
CA ASP A 104 -18.19 14.83 -7.54
C ASP A 104 -18.18 13.34 -7.97
N ARG A 105 -17.22 12.59 -7.42
CA ARG A 105 -16.95 11.16 -7.72
C ARG A 105 -16.84 10.29 -6.47
N LEU A 106 -17.57 10.64 -5.41
CA LEU A 106 -17.52 9.91 -4.14
C LEU A 106 -17.98 8.46 -4.29
N ASP A 107 -18.97 8.23 -5.16
CA ASP A 107 -19.50 6.92 -5.56
C ASP A 107 -18.43 5.94 -6.07
N SER A 108 -17.33 6.45 -6.64
CA SER A 108 -16.25 5.62 -7.17
C SER A 108 -15.28 5.08 -6.13
N ILE A 109 -15.37 5.54 -4.87
CA ILE A 109 -14.45 5.14 -3.80
C ILE A 109 -15.16 4.56 -2.57
N VAL A 110 -16.49 4.47 -2.61
CA VAL A 110 -17.33 3.88 -1.57
C VAL A 110 -18.15 2.75 -2.18
N THR A 111 -18.52 1.77 -1.37
CA THR A 111 -19.30 0.59 -1.78
C THR A 111 -20.35 0.28 -0.73
#